data_AF-A0A2S9XU25-F1
#
_entry.id   AF-A0A2S9XU25-F1
#
_cell.length_a   1.000
_cell.length_b   1.000
_cell.length_c   1.000
_cell.angle_alpha   90.00
_cell.angle_beta   90.00
_cell.angle_gamma   90.00
#
_symmetry.space_group_name_H-M   'P 1'
#
loop_
_entity.id
_entity.type
_entity.pdbx_description
1 polymer ?
#
loop_
_entity_poly.entity_id
_entity_poly.type
_entity_poly.pdbx_seq_one_letter_code
_entity_poly.pdbx_strand_id
1 'polypeptide(L)'
;MAPSKRHLLDLDCDIDIVDRLCDVWESVNDRCQHSGTVTGLYDPLLLGNPTFSYYTCALSSGASLTNVRLPCVVSDRRQGERGELVDGCIAEEFQRYLADKRYLYVNLMKRRVPDVSESFRSACIERHHHAQPTFLPCSLACNSSLFHQRRQFRRSSSAAQFRRRFLRHIAGKTFHVSIAALHRTWRERCADLFNTVHRHFYDTKNELNRDERKVFVVLFYCLLIDELLTSGRSDHFSLVCKDNMDRGGMMNALFYVYLLLKNQRELTPHQRLDLVFLVFVPALLVSNRTIRETYFWRLREALRLLLRKGIPQGGLQVQAVTMKRDNG
;
A
#
# COMPACT_ATOMS: atom_id res chain seq x y z
N MET A 1 -31.80 21.21 -20.27
CA MET A 1 -31.07 21.71 -19.08
C MET A 1 -29.73 21.00 -19.03
N ALA A 2 -28.63 21.72 -19.28
CA ALA A 2 -27.29 21.16 -19.11
C ALA A 2 -27.04 20.93 -17.61
N PRO A 3 -26.45 19.80 -17.19
CA PRO A 3 -26.13 19.59 -15.79
C PRO A 3 -25.12 20.66 -15.36
N SER A 4 -25.47 21.34 -14.27
CA SER A 4 -24.61 22.30 -13.57
C SER A 4 -23.23 21.68 -13.36
N LYS A 5 -22.19 22.28 -13.96
CA LYS A 5 -20.79 21.92 -13.72
C LYS A 5 -20.43 22.29 -12.27
N ARG A 6 -20.84 21.48 -11.29
CA ARG A 6 -20.16 21.47 -9.99
C ARG A 6 -18.72 21.08 -10.27
N HIS A 7 -17.77 21.97 -9.95
CA HIS A 7 -16.36 21.63 -10.00
C HIS A 7 -16.13 20.43 -9.09
N LEU A 8 -15.77 19.28 -9.67
CA LEU A 8 -15.47 18.02 -8.97
C LEU A 8 -14.34 18.13 -7.93
N LEU A 9 -13.74 19.32 -7.77
CA LEU A 9 -12.53 19.57 -6.99
C LEU A 9 -12.65 20.67 -5.93
N ASP A 10 -13.82 21.29 -5.73
CA ASP A 10 -14.01 22.12 -4.53
C ASP A 10 -13.93 21.20 -3.31
N LEU A 11 -13.00 21.42 -2.39
CA LEU A 11 -12.77 20.50 -1.28
C LEU A 11 -12.79 21.34 -0.01
N ASP A 12 -13.91 21.34 0.72
CA ASP A 12 -14.11 22.28 1.83
C ASP A 12 -13.87 21.65 3.22
N CYS A 13 -13.95 20.33 3.38
CA CYS A 13 -13.59 19.66 4.65
C CYS A 13 -13.01 18.23 4.48
N ASP A 14 -12.36 17.72 5.53
CA ASP A 14 -11.68 16.41 5.48
C ASP A 14 -12.66 15.22 5.49
N ILE A 15 -13.86 15.35 6.04
CA ILE A 15 -14.87 14.29 5.93
C ILE A 15 -15.42 14.23 4.49
N ASP A 16 -15.52 15.38 3.83
CA ASP A 16 -16.00 15.54 2.46
C ASP A 16 -15.03 14.93 1.43
N ILE A 17 -13.71 14.88 1.67
CA ILE A 17 -12.79 14.22 0.71
C ILE A 17 -13.12 12.73 0.52
N VAL A 18 -13.60 12.05 1.56
CA VAL A 18 -13.93 10.63 1.43
C VAL A 18 -15.16 10.41 0.54
N ASP A 19 -16.18 11.25 0.70
CA ASP A 19 -17.41 11.15 -0.08
C ASP A 19 -17.15 11.60 -1.52
N ARG A 20 -16.32 12.61 -1.74
CA ARG A 20 -15.88 12.99 -3.09
C ARG A 20 -15.02 11.94 -3.77
N LEU A 21 -14.20 11.19 -3.03
CA LEU A 21 -13.51 10.04 -3.61
C LEU A 21 -14.51 9.01 -4.14
N CYS A 22 -15.67 8.83 -3.49
CA CYS A 22 -16.75 7.98 -4.01
C CYS A 22 -17.33 8.56 -5.30
N ASP A 23 -17.67 9.85 -5.32
CA ASP A 23 -18.21 10.51 -6.52
C ASP A 23 -17.24 10.40 -7.71
N VAL A 24 -15.95 10.62 -7.47
CA VAL A 24 -14.89 10.45 -8.48
C VAL A 24 -14.80 8.99 -8.92
N TRP A 25 -14.82 8.02 -7.98
CA TRP A 25 -14.76 6.61 -8.33
C TRP A 25 -15.96 6.18 -9.18
N GLU A 26 -17.18 6.57 -8.81
CA GLU A 26 -18.40 6.28 -9.56
C GLU A 26 -18.34 6.91 -10.96
N SER A 27 -17.98 8.20 -11.06
CA SER A 27 -17.88 8.88 -12.34
C SER A 27 -16.81 8.28 -13.26
N VAL A 28 -15.63 7.94 -12.73
CA VAL A 28 -14.56 7.33 -13.54
C VAL A 28 -14.94 5.90 -13.91
N ASN A 29 -15.55 5.14 -12.99
CA ASN A 29 -15.96 3.76 -13.26
C ASN A 29 -17.03 3.70 -14.34
N ASP A 30 -18.04 4.57 -14.28
CA ASP A 30 -19.09 4.70 -15.28
C ASP A 30 -18.49 5.00 -16.67
N ARG A 31 -17.57 5.96 -16.75
CA ARG A 31 -16.87 6.28 -18.01
C ARG A 31 -16.06 5.10 -18.53
N CYS A 32 -15.27 4.42 -17.70
CA CYS A 32 -14.49 3.26 -18.11
C CYS A 32 -15.37 2.11 -18.63
N GLN A 33 -16.60 1.95 -18.13
CA GLN A 33 -17.54 0.92 -18.58
C GLN A 33 -18.19 1.26 -19.92
N HIS A 34 -18.54 2.53 -20.13
CA HIS A 34 -19.28 2.98 -21.32
C HIS A 34 -18.39 3.39 -22.49
N SER A 35 -17.18 3.90 -22.23
CA SER A 35 -16.38 4.56 -23.26
C SER A 35 -15.51 3.63 -24.08
N GLY A 36 -15.57 2.29 -23.89
CA GLY A 36 -14.83 1.30 -24.66
C GLY A 36 -13.41 1.78 -25.01
N THR A 37 -12.49 1.69 -24.05
CA THR A 37 -11.18 2.39 -24.01
C THR A 37 -11.31 3.92 -23.94
N VAL A 38 -10.96 4.53 -22.80
CA VAL A 38 -10.57 5.95 -22.76
C VAL A 38 -9.36 6.09 -23.70
N THR A 39 -9.58 6.67 -24.89
CA THR A 39 -8.53 7.01 -25.83
C THR A 39 -7.71 8.15 -25.22
N GLY A 40 -6.44 7.88 -24.89
CA GLY A 40 -5.50 8.92 -24.47
C GLY A 40 -4.35 8.51 -23.54
N LEU A 41 -4.42 7.36 -22.85
CA LEU A 41 -3.40 6.97 -21.85
C LEU A 41 -3.22 5.45 -21.73
N TYR A 42 -3.60 4.69 -22.76
CA TYR A 42 -3.50 3.24 -22.77
C TYR A 42 -2.15 2.81 -23.34
N ASP A 43 -1.32 2.13 -22.53
CA ASP A 43 -0.09 1.45 -22.96
C ASP A 43 -0.34 -0.07 -23.09
N PRO A 44 -0.92 -0.56 -24.21
CA PRO A 44 -1.19 -1.97 -24.43
C PRO A 44 0.07 -2.83 -24.56
N LEU A 45 1.23 -2.21 -24.78
CA LEU A 45 2.48 -2.90 -25.11
C LEU A 45 3.43 -3.03 -23.90
N LEU A 46 3.03 -2.52 -22.72
CA LEU A 46 3.79 -2.61 -21.47
C LEU A 46 5.24 -2.09 -21.59
N LEU A 47 5.46 -0.99 -22.32
CA LEU A 47 6.77 -0.32 -22.34
C LEU A 47 6.93 0.73 -21.21
N GLY A 48 5.85 1.12 -20.53
CA GLY A 48 5.83 2.33 -19.70
C GLY A 48 4.93 2.27 -18.48
N ASN A 49 5.00 1.23 -17.63
CA ASN A 49 4.55 1.36 -16.24
C ASN A 49 5.59 2.23 -15.50
N PRO A 50 5.51 3.57 -15.58
CA PRO A 50 6.69 4.39 -15.45
C PRO A 50 7.11 4.40 -13.98
N THR A 51 8.42 4.33 -13.79
CA THR A 51 9.01 4.55 -12.48
C THR A 51 9.08 6.04 -12.24
N PHE A 52 8.44 6.51 -11.18
CA PHE A 52 8.52 7.89 -10.75
C PHE A 52 8.42 7.98 -9.23
N SER A 53 8.86 9.09 -8.65
CA SER A 53 8.70 9.30 -7.22
C SER A 53 7.28 9.78 -6.94
N TYR A 54 6.58 9.17 -5.99
CA TYR A 54 5.28 9.67 -5.57
C TYR A 54 5.45 10.91 -4.70
N TYR A 55 6.18 10.78 -3.59
CA TYR A 55 6.44 11.85 -2.64
C TYR A 55 7.76 11.65 -1.90
N THR A 56 8.29 12.74 -1.36
CA THR A 56 9.44 12.75 -0.45
C THR A 56 9.01 13.29 0.90
N CYS A 57 9.49 12.67 1.98
CA CYS A 57 9.30 13.12 3.35
C CYS A 57 10.59 13.74 3.87
N ALA A 58 10.51 14.93 4.44
CA ALA A 58 11.59 15.47 5.27
C ALA A 58 11.43 14.90 6.69
N LEU A 59 12.47 14.24 7.20
CA LEU A 59 12.50 13.68 8.54
C LEU A 59 13.10 14.69 9.52
N SER A 60 12.70 14.59 10.80
CA SER A 60 13.20 15.48 11.85
C SER A 60 14.71 15.36 12.11
N SER A 61 15.33 14.27 11.65
CA SER A 61 16.79 14.09 11.66
C SER A 61 17.52 14.88 10.57
N GLY A 62 16.80 15.57 9.68
CA GLY A 62 17.35 16.20 8.47
C GLY A 62 17.51 15.23 7.28
N ALA A 63 17.27 13.93 7.48
CA ALA A 63 17.26 12.96 6.39
C ALA A 63 16.01 13.09 5.51
N SER A 64 16.09 12.56 4.28
CA SER A 64 14.94 12.49 3.37
C SER A 64 14.54 11.03 3.11
N LEU A 65 13.24 10.78 3.02
CA LEU A 65 12.67 9.48 2.68
C LEU A 65 11.81 9.60 1.43
N THR A 66 12.17 8.90 0.35
CA THR A 66 11.44 8.98 -0.93
C THR A 66 10.60 7.73 -1.19
N ASN A 67 9.30 7.91 -1.40
CA ASN A 67 8.41 6.87 -1.89
C ASN A 67 8.47 6.81 -3.40
N VAL A 68 8.91 5.66 -3.94
CA VAL A 68 9.01 5.44 -5.38
C VAL A 68 7.83 4.60 -5.83
N ARG A 69 7.26 4.92 -6.98
CA ARG A 69 6.33 4.06 -7.70
C ARG A 69 7.12 3.12 -8.60
N LEU A 70 6.94 1.83 -8.41
CA LEU A 70 7.55 0.80 -9.25
C LEU A 70 6.53 -0.29 -9.57
N PRO A 71 6.52 -0.88 -10.78
CA PRO A 71 5.95 -2.21 -10.97
C PRO A 71 6.71 -3.26 -10.15
N CYS A 72 6.26 -4.51 -10.22
CA CYS A 72 7.08 -5.61 -9.73
C CYS A 72 8.44 -5.60 -10.43
N VAL A 73 9.50 -5.64 -9.63
CA VAL A 73 10.90 -5.56 -10.10
C VAL A 73 11.42 -6.90 -10.61
N VAL A 74 10.58 -7.93 -10.68
CA VAL A 74 10.94 -9.23 -11.22
C VAL A 74 10.54 -9.28 -12.68
N SER A 75 11.51 -9.43 -13.57
CA SER A 75 11.29 -9.69 -14.99
C SER A 75 10.84 -11.13 -15.16
N ASP A 76 9.67 -11.32 -15.77
CA ASP A 76 9.14 -12.64 -16.11
C ASP A 76 9.91 -13.17 -17.33
N ARG A 77 10.70 -14.24 -17.16
CA ARG A 77 11.51 -14.81 -18.26
C ARG A 77 10.84 -16.01 -18.93
N ARG A 78 10.21 -16.88 -18.14
CA ARG A 78 9.56 -18.10 -18.66
C ARG A 78 8.36 -18.50 -17.84
N GLN A 79 7.29 -18.91 -18.53
CA GLN A 79 6.10 -19.51 -17.94
C GLN A 79 6.08 -21.03 -18.14
N GLY A 80 5.50 -21.75 -17.19
CA GLY A 80 5.24 -23.19 -17.27
C GLY A 80 4.00 -23.49 -18.09
N GLU A 81 3.67 -24.78 -18.21
CA GLU A 81 2.55 -25.27 -19.00
C GLU A 81 1.19 -24.73 -18.54
N ARG A 82 1.04 -24.40 -17.25
CA ARG A 82 -0.21 -23.84 -16.69
C ARG A 82 -0.19 -22.31 -16.66
N GLY A 83 0.78 -21.66 -17.31
CA GLY A 83 0.95 -20.21 -17.35
C GLY A 83 1.54 -19.61 -16.07
N GLU A 84 1.94 -20.43 -15.11
CA GLU A 84 2.63 -20.01 -13.90
C GLU A 84 4.07 -19.57 -14.22
N LEU A 85 4.59 -18.60 -13.48
CA LEU A 85 5.96 -18.15 -13.66
C LEU A 85 6.92 -19.17 -13.06
N VAL A 86 7.83 -19.70 -13.90
CA VAL A 86 8.82 -20.71 -13.51
C VAL A 86 10.27 -20.21 -13.59
N ASP A 87 10.49 -19.10 -14.30
CA ASP A 87 11.79 -18.41 -14.33
C ASP A 87 11.63 -16.89 -14.34
N GLY A 88 12.50 -16.20 -13.62
CA GLY A 88 12.52 -14.75 -13.51
C GLY A 88 13.58 -14.25 -12.56
N CYS A 89 14.05 -13.03 -12.78
CA CYS A 89 15.10 -12.40 -12.01
C CYS A 89 14.74 -10.96 -11.66
N ILE A 90 15.48 -10.32 -10.77
CA ILE A 90 15.37 -8.88 -10.57
C ILE A 90 15.82 -8.17 -11.85
N ALA A 91 15.00 -7.22 -12.33
CA ALA A 91 15.29 -6.41 -13.50
C ALA A 91 16.62 -5.66 -13.32
N GLU A 92 17.43 -5.62 -14.38
CA GLU A 92 18.78 -5.05 -14.32
C GLU A 92 18.75 -3.55 -14.00
N GLU A 93 17.78 -2.83 -14.55
CA GLU A 93 17.56 -1.41 -14.31
C GLU A 93 17.31 -1.13 -12.83
N PHE A 94 16.57 -2.01 -12.14
CA PHE A 94 16.34 -1.88 -10.71
C PHE A 94 17.61 -2.19 -9.91
N GLN A 95 18.40 -3.18 -10.30
CA GLN A 95 19.69 -3.48 -9.65
C GLN A 95 20.64 -2.28 -9.74
N ARG A 96 20.74 -1.67 -10.93
CA ARG A 96 21.52 -0.43 -11.15
C ARG A 96 21.00 0.71 -10.28
N TYR A 97 19.68 0.88 -10.22
CA TYR A 97 19.06 1.90 -9.36
C TYR A 97 19.39 1.72 -7.87
N LEU A 98 19.51 0.48 -7.39
CA LEU A 98 19.78 0.16 -5.99
C LEU A 98 21.25 0.31 -5.56
N ALA A 99 22.21 0.46 -6.50
CA ALA A 99 23.64 0.36 -6.21
C ALA A 99 24.09 1.15 -4.97
N ASP A 100 23.64 2.39 -4.84
CA ASP A 100 24.04 3.30 -3.75
C ASP A 100 22.89 3.64 -2.79
N LYS A 101 21.85 2.80 -2.74
CA LYS A 101 20.63 3.11 -1.98
C LYS A 101 20.33 2.06 -0.92
N ARG A 102 19.94 2.53 0.26
CA ARG A 102 19.27 1.70 1.26
C ARG A 102 17.77 1.75 1.04
N TYR A 103 17.19 0.62 0.66
CA TYR A 103 15.89 0.59 0.01
C TYR A 103 14.92 -0.40 0.66
N LEU A 104 13.79 0.07 1.19
CA LEU A 104 12.74 -0.80 1.71
C LEU A 104 11.74 -1.18 0.61
N TYR A 105 11.67 -2.46 0.25
CA TYR A 105 10.70 -2.96 -0.72
C TYR A 105 9.57 -3.71 -0.02
N VAL A 106 8.41 -3.07 0.10
CA VAL A 106 7.23 -3.68 0.71
C VAL A 106 6.42 -4.42 -0.34
N ASN A 107 6.57 -5.74 -0.37
CA ASN A 107 5.89 -6.64 -1.30
C ASN A 107 4.47 -6.96 -0.84
N LEU A 108 3.47 -6.53 -1.63
CA LEU A 108 2.03 -6.72 -1.37
C LEU A 108 1.43 -7.96 -2.08
N MET A 109 2.28 -8.76 -2.73
CA MET A 109 1.87 -9.97 -3.45
C MET A 109 1.66 -11.18 -2.53
N LYS A 110 1.06 -12.24 -3.07
CA LYS A 110 0.98 -13.55 -2.39
C LYS A 110 2.38 -14.13 -2.22
N ARG A 111 2.61 -14.69 -1.03
CA ARG A 111 3.84 -15.39 -0.67
C ARG A 111 3.59 -16.88 -0.46
N ARG A 112 4.50 -17.74 -0.94
CA ARG A 112 4.56 -19.18 -0.67
C ARG A 112 3.25 -19.94 -0.94
N VAL A 113 2.57 -19.58 -2.03
CA VAL A 113 1.47 -20.36 -2.59
C VAL A 113 2.01 -21.15 -3.79
N PRO A 114 1.88 -22.49 -3.81
CA PRO A 114 2.28 -23.30 -4.96
C PRO A 114 1.59 -22.85 -6.24
N ASP A 115 2.28 -22.97 -7.38
CA ASP A 115 1.74 -22.72 -8.72
C ASP A 115 1.12 -21.33 -8.91
N VAL A 116 1.66 -20.33 -8.21
CA VAL A 116 1.21 -18.94 -8.31
C VAL A 116 2.40 -18.03 -8.63
N SER A 117 2.34 -17.36 -9.79
CA SER A 117 3.40 -16.45 -10.26
C SER A 117 3.76 -15.34 -9.26
N GLU A 118 2.79 -14.83 -8.49
CA GLU A 118 3.07 -13.87 -7.39
C GLU A 118 4.00 -14.44 -6.32
N SER A 119 3.89 -15.74 -6.01
CA SER A 119 4.75 -16.40 -5.03
C SER A 119 6.15 -16.64 -5.56
N PHE A 120 6.30 -16.94 -6.86
CA PHE A 120 7.60 -16.99 -7.52
C PHE A 120 8.30 -15.63 -7.45
N ARG A 121 7.61 -14.55 -7.88
CA ARG A 121 8.19 -13.19 -7.83
C ARG A 121 8.59 -12.79 -6.41
N SER A 122 7.73 -13.07 -5.42
CA SER A 122 8.05 -12.85 -4.01
C SER A 122 9.32 -13.58 -3.57
N ALA A 123 9.51 -14.84 -4.00
CA ALA A 123 10.71 -15.60 -3.69
C ALA A 123 11.97 -15.05 -4.38
N CYS A 124 11.86 -14.51 -5.60
CA CYS A 124 12.98 -13.83 -6.26
C CYS A 124 13.38 -12.54 -5.52
N ILE A 125 12.40 -11.72 -5.14
CA ILE A 125 12.61 -10.51 -4.34
C ILE A 125 13.29 -10.82 -3.02
N GLU A 126 12.81 -11.82 -2.27
CA GLU A 126 13.36 -12.19 -0.97
C GLU A 126 14.79 -12.76 -1.08
N ARG A 127 15.10 -13.54 -2.13
CA ARG A 127 16.44 -14.08 -2.36
C ARG A 127 17.47 -13.00 -2.70
N HIS A 128 17.06 -11.95 -3.42
CA HIS A 128 17.97 -10.87 -3.84
C HIS A 128 18.62 -10.12 -2.67
N HIS A 129 17.94 -10.07 -1.52
CA HIS A 129 18.49 -9.47 -0.29
C HIS A 129 19.86 -10.06 0.12
N HIS A 130 20.09 -11.36 -0.12
CA HIS A 130 21.37 -11.99 0.21
C HIS A 130 22.53 -11.48 -0.65
N ALA A 131 22.26 -11.12 -1.90
CA ALA A 131 23.25 -10.53 -2.81
C ALA A 131 23.42 -9.03 -2.58
N GLN A 132 22.38 -8.35 -2.09
CA GLN A 132 22.36 -6.91 -1.88
C GLN A 132 21.77 -6.54 -0.52
N PRO A 133 22.57 -6.52 0.56
CA PRO A 133 22.06 -6.29 1.93
C PRO A 133 21.41 -4.92 2.17
N THR A 134 21.68 -3.93 1.31
CA THR A 134 21.03 -2.60 1.35
C THR A 134 19.60 -2.63 0.81
N PHE A 135 19.23 -3.66 0.05
CA PHE A 135 17.86 -3.94 -0.37
C PHE A 135 17.12 -4.72 0.70
N LEU A 136 16.07 -4.14 1.27
CA LEU A 136 15.34 -4.67 2.41
C LEU A 136 13.92 -5.11 1.99
N PRO A 137 13.71 -6.34 1.47
CA PRO A 137 12.39 -6.83 1.15
C PRO A 137 11.58 -7.18 2.40
N CYS A 138 10.34 -6.69 2.47
CA CYS A 138 9.37 -7.06 3.50
C CYS A 138 8.03 -7.44 2.85
N SER A 139 7.52 -8.65 3.11
CA SER A 139 6.31 -9.17 2.47
C SER A 139 5.08 -8.97 3.37
N LEU A 140 4.14 -8.12 2.94
CA LEU A 140 2.84 -7.86 3.56
C LEU A 140 1.71 -8.33 2.62
N ALA A 141 1.33 -9.61 2.68
CA ALA A 141 0.45 -10.20 1.68
C ALA A 141 -0.98 -9.60 1.69
N CYS A 142 -1.23 -8.57 0.85
CA CYS A 142 -2.54 -7.93 0.60
C CYS A 142 -3.48 -8.76 -0.29
N ASN A 143 -3.17 -10.05 -0.47
CA ASN A 143 -4.02 -11.01 -1.19
C ASN A 143 -4.10 -12.36 -0.45
N SER A 144 -3.94 -12.30 0.88
CA SER A 144 -4.00 -13.44 1.79
C SER A 144 -5.43 -13.72 2.30
N SER A 145 -5.61 -14.86 2.96
CA SER A 145 -6.86 -15.16 3.69
C SER A 145 -7.12 -14.20 4.83
N LEU A 146 -6.07 -13.69 5.49
CA LEU A 146 -6.18 -12.65 6.51
C LEU A 146 -6.72 -11.36 5.88
N PHE A 147 -6.09 -10.88 4.82
CA PHE A 147 -6.50 -9.64 4.16
C PHE A 147 -7.95 -9.70 3.68
N HIS A 148 -8.39 -10.82 3.09
CA HIS A 148 -9.77 -10.98 2.60
C HIS A 148 -10.78 -11.50 3.63
N GLN A 149 -10.34 -11.71 4.88
CA GLN A 149 -11.14 -12.31 5.96
C GLN A 149 -11.82 -13.63 5.51
N ARG A 150 -11.04 -14.50 4.85
CA ARG A 150 -11.45 -15.82 4.32
C ARG A 150 -11.00 -16.96 5.26
N ARG A 151 -11.53 -18.17 5.03
CA ARG A 151 -11.19 -19.39 5.80
C ARG A 151 -11.36 -19.15 7.31
N GLN A 152 -10.33 -19.41 8.11
CA GLN A 152 -10.32 -19.23 9.56
C GLN A 152 -10.67 -17.80 10.04
N PHE A 153 -10.56 -16.78 9.18
CA PHE A 153 -10.88 -15.39 9.54
C PHE A 153 -12.35 -15.02 9.30
N ARG A 154 -13.12 -15.86 8.59
CA ARG A 154 -14.53 -15.57 8.24
C ARG A 154 -15.41 -15.45 9.49
N ARG A 155 -15.23 -16.33 10.47
CA ARG A 155 -16.07 -16.45 11.69
C ARG A 155 -15.42 -15.91 12.97
N SER A 156 -14.45 -14.98 12.86
CA SER A 156 -13.71 -14.46 14.02
C SER A 156 -14.31 -13.16 14.57
N SER A 157 -15.58 -13.14 15.01
CA SER A 157 -16.21 -11.93 15.56
C SER A 157 -15.52 -11.42 16.83
N SER A 158 -15.19 -12.33 17.76
CA SER A 158 -14.44 -11.99 18.97
C SER A 158 -13.06 -11.39 18.64
N ALA A 159 -12.78 -10.20 19.17
CA ALA A 159 -11.52 -9.50 19.01
C ALA A 159 -10.34 -10.31 19.57
N ALA A 160 -10.52 -11.02 20.69
CA ALA A 160 -9.50 -11.90 21.25
C ALA A 160 -9.17 -13.08 20.33
N GLN A 161 -10.20 -13.71 19.73
CA GLN A 161 -9.99 -14.79 18.75
C GLN A 161 -9.30 -14.25 17.49
N PHE A 162 -9.71 -13.07 17.01
CA PHE A 162 -9.08 -12.40 15.88
C PHE A 162 -7.62 -12.10 16.16
N ARG A 163 -7.27 -11.46 17.29
CA ARG A 163 -5.89 -11.18 17.73
C ARG A 163 -5.02 -12.42 17.69
N ARG A 164 -5.46 -13.51 18.31
CA ARG A 164 -4.71 -14.78 18.32
C ARG A 164 -4.46 -15.32 16.91
N ARG A 165 -5.46 -15.31 16.04
CA ARG A 165 -5.33 -15.79 14.65
C ARG A 165 -4.48 -14.85 13.80
N PHE A 166 -4.62 -13.54 14.00
CA PHE A 166 -3.87 -12.49 13.33
C PHE A 166 -2.38 -12.62 13.63
N LEU A 167 -1.99 -12.58 14.91
CA LEU A 167 -0.59 -12.64 15.33
C LEU A 167 0.07 -13.97 14.93
N ARG A 168 -0.67 -15.09 14.98
CA ARG A 168 -0.18 -16.38 14.46
C ARG A 168 0.10 -16.31 12.95
N HIS A 169 -0.74 -15.61 12.19
CA HIS A 169 -0.55 -15.45 10.75
C HIS A 169 0.63 -14.52 10.43
N ILE A 170 0.77 -13.39 11.14
CA ILE A 170 1.92 -12.48 10.98
C ILE A 170 3.24 -13.15 11.37
N ALA A 171 3.25 -13.95 12.43
CA ALA A 171 4.44 -14.71 12.84
C ALA A 171 4.71 -15.95 11.96
N GLY A 172 3.82 -16.26 11.01
CA GLY A 172 3.89 -17.46 10.20
C GLY A 172 4.70 -17.27 8.91
N LYS A 173 4.65 -18.30 8.05
CA LYS A 173 5.32 -18.33 6.73
C LYS A 173 4.72 -17.34 5.71
N THR A 174 3.71 -16.57 6.06
CA THR A 174 3.07 -15.60 5.14
C THR A 174 3.71 -14.22 5.16
N PHE A 175 4.59 -13.95 6.13
CA PHE A 175 5.35 -12.71 6.23
C PHE A 175 6.84 -12.98 6.06
N HIS A 176 7.54 -11.97 5.57
CA HIS A 176 9.00 -11.93 5.49
C HIS A 176 9.44 -10.53 5.91
N VAL A 177 10.50 -10.45 6.71
CA VAL A 177 11.10 -9.21 7.17
C VAL A 177 12.60 -9.39 7.06
N SER A 178 13.25 -8.63 6.19
CA SER A 178 14.71 -8.68 6.00
C SER A 178 15.48 -7.83 7.02
N ILE A 179 14.78 -7.08 7.88
CA ILE A 179 15.40 -6.17 8.85
C ILE A 179 15.83 -6.96 10.09
N ALA A 180 17.13 -7.24 10.19
CA ALA A 180 17.71 -8.05 11.27
C ALA A 180 17.38 -7.53 12.68
N ALA A 181 17.35 -6.21 12.88
CA ALA A 181 17.02 -5.59 14.16
C ALA A 181 15.63 -5.96 14.68
N LEU A 182 14.71 -6.32 13.79
CA LEU A 182 13.35 -6.71 14.15
C LEU A 182 13.21 -8.21 14.39
N HIS A 183 14.15 -9.07 14.00
CA HIS A 183 13.95 -10.53 14.04
C HIS A 183 13.67 -11.07 15.45
N ARG A 184 14.37 -10.55 16.46
CA ARG A 184 14.20 -10.98 17.86
C ARG A 184 12.93 -10.46 18.51
N THR A 185 12.52 -9.24 18.14
CA THR A 185 11.39 -8.52 18.75
C THR A 185 10.14 -8.54 17.89
N TRP A 186 10.17 -9.18 16.71
CA TRP A 186 9.11 -9.09 15.69
C TRP A 186 7.73 -9.41 16.25
N ARG A 187 7.64 -10.49 17.03
CA ARG A 187 6.36 -10.97 17.57
C ARG A 187 5.77 -10.00 18.59
N GLU A 188 6.63 -9.46 19.47
CA GLU A 188 6.25 -8.48 20.49
C GLU A 188 5.83 -7.18 19.82
N ARG A 189 6.65 -6.67 18.88
CA ARG A 189 6.32 -5.49 18.08
C ARG A 189 5.00 -5.64 17.34
N CYS A 190 4.74 -6.78 16.70
CA CYS A 190 3.45 -7.02 16.05
C CYS A 190 2.29 -7.05 17.05
N ALA A 191 2.50 -7.57 18.27
CA ALA A 191 1.48 -7.57 19.31
C ALA A 191 1.18 -6.15 19.82
N ASP A 192 2.21 -5.32 19.98
CA ASP A 192 2.09 -3.91 20.37
C ASP A 192 1.35 -3.11 19.31
N LEU A 193 1.76 -3.24 18.04
CA LEU A 193 1.10 -2.57 16.92
C LEU A 193 -0.37 -3.01 16.79
N PHE A 194 -0.67 -4.30 17.01
CA PHE A 194 -2.05 -4.79 17.03
C PHE A 194 -2.85 -4.10 18.14
N ASN A 195 -2.31 -4.08 19.35
CA ASN A 195 -2.98 -3.46 20.51
C ASN A 195 -3.17 -1.95 20.28
N THR A 196 -2.21 -1.28 19.65
CA THR A 196 -2.32 0.13 19.26
C THR A 196 -3.47 0.37 18.31
N VAL A 197 -3.61 -0.41 17.22
CA VAL A 197 -4.75 -0.29 16.30
C VAL A 197 -6.08 -0.53 17.03
N HIS A 198 -6.15 -1.60 17.82
CA HIS A 198 -7.39 -2.01 18.50
C HIS A 198 -7.84 -0.97 19.52
N ARG A 199 -6.92 -0.41 20.29
CA ARG A 199 -7.20 0.63 21.27
C ARG A 199 -7.54 1.97 20.59
N HIS A 200 -6.74 2.41 19.62
CA HIS A 200 -6.87 3.76 19.04
C HIS A 200 -8.08 3.91 18.11
N PHE A 201 -8.29 2.95 17.21
CA PHE A 201 -9.33 3.06 16.19
C PHE A 201 -10.65 2.39 16.55
N TYR A 202 -10.60 1.43 17.48
CA TYR A 202 -11.76 0.61 17.83
C TYR A 202 -12.07 0.60 19.32
N ASP A 203 -11.45 1.49 20.10
CA ASP A 203 -11.74 1.69 21.54
C ASP A 203 -11.78 0.36 22.32
N THR A 204 -10.91 -0.59 21.95
CA THR A 204 -10.84 -1.94 22.54
C THR A 204 -12.12 -2.78 22.48
N LYS A 205 -13.02 -2.52 21.50
CA LYS A 205 -14.25 -3.31 21.28
C LYS A 205 -14.01 -4.82 21.41
N ASN A 206 -14.88 -5.50 22.15
CA ASN A 206 -14.83 -6.94 22.36
C ASN A 206 -15.09 -7.74 21.08
N GLU A 207 -15.85 -7.17 20.15
CA GLU A 207 -16.15 -7.76 18.86
C GLU A 207 -15.78 -6.80 17.74
N LEU A 208 -15.25 -7.36 16.66
CA LEU A 208 -14.99 -6.66 15.41
C LEU A 208 -15.74 -7.41 14.31
N ASN A 209 -16.63 -6.74 13.61
CA ASN A 209 -17.32 -7.34 12.47
C ASN A 209 -16.34 -7.58 11.30
N ARG A 210 -16.81 -8.25 10.24
CA ARG A 210 -15.93 -8.63 9.13
C ARG A 210 -15.28 -7.43 8.43
N ASP A 211 -16.01 -6.34 8.26
CA ASP A 211 -15.52 -5.15 7.55
C ASP A 211 -14.58 -4.34 8.43
N GLU A 212 -14.90 -4.18 9.73
CA GLU A 212 -13.98 -3.63 10.73
C GLU A 212 -12.64 -4.40 10.71
N ARG A 213 -12.66 -5.73 10.67
CA ARG A 213 -11.41 -6.53 10.58
C ARG A 213 -10.65 -6.35 9.27
N LYS A 214 -11.32 -6.06 8.15
CA LYS A 214 -10.62 -5.74 6.87
C LYS A 214 -9.89 -4.40 6.99
N VAL A 215 -10.55 -3.40 7.59
CA VAL A 215 -9.99 -2.06 7.80
C VAL A 215 -8.86 -2.10 8.83
N PHE A 216 -9.03 -2.88 9.90
CA PHE A 216 -8.01 -3.14 10.90
C PHE A 216 -6.69 -3.59 10.26
N VAL A 217 -6.75 -4.53 9.31
CA VAL A 217 -5.54 -5.08 8.66
C VAL A 217 -4.76 -4.00 7.91
N VAL A 218 -5.44 -3.09 7.20
CA VAL A 218 -4.75 -2.02 6.45
C VAL A 218 -4.17 -0.96 7.36
N LEU A 219 -4.87 -0.58 8.43
CA LEU A 219 -4.34 0.33 9.46
C LEU A 219 -3.14 -0.27 10.19
N PHE A 220 -3.19 -1.57 10.51
CA PHE A 220 -2.05 -2.30 11.05
C PHE A 220 -0.87 -2.30 10.09
N TYR A 221 -1.09 -2.48 8.78
CA TYR A 221 -0.01 -2.40 7.79
C TYR A 221 0.60 -1.01 7.70
N CYS A 222 -0.15 0.08 7.83
CA CYS A 222 0.42 1.43 7.88
C CYS A 222 1.39 1.60 9.05
N LEU A 223 0.98 1.23 10.26
CA LEU A 223 1.84 1.26 11.44
C LEU A 223 3.06 0.34 11.29
N LEU A 224 2.87 -0.82 10.67
CA LEU A 224 3.96 -1.75 10.42
C LEU A 224 4.97 -1.19 9.41
N ILE A 225 4.51 -0.56 8.33
CA ILE A 225 5.39 0.08 7.34
C ILE A 225 6.19 1.20 8.00
N ASP A 226 5.55 2.01 8.85
CA ASP A 226 6.21 3.05 9.65
C ASP A 226 7.33 2.48 10.55
N GLU A 227 7.05 1.38 11.26
CA GLU A 227 8.04 0.64 12.07
C GLU A 227 9.19 0.07 11.21
N LEU A 228 8.87 -0.49 10.03
CA LEU A 228 9.87 -1.02 9.10
C LEU A 228 10.78 0.09 8.56
N LEU A 229 10.24 1.26 8.22
CA LEU A 229 11.02 2.40 7.76
C LEU A 229 11.93 2.93 8.86
N THR A 230 11.41 3.08 10.08
CA THR A 230 12.16 3.54 11.26
C THR A 230 13.31 2.59 11.59
N SER A 231 13.02 1.29 11.69
CA SER A 231 14.01 0.27 12.03
C SER A 231 14.98 -0.01 10.87
N GLY A 232 14.47 0.10 9.64
CA GLY A 232 15.23 -0.13 8.42
C GLY A 232 16.22 0.99 8.12
N ARG A 233 15.95 2.23 8.56
CA ARG A 233 16.72 3.43 8.20
C ARG A 233 16.91 3.53 6.69
N SER A 234 15.84 3.33 5.93
CA SER A 234 15.87 3.40 4.47
C SER A 234 15.71 4.83 4.00
N ASP A 235 16.39 5.17 2.91
CA ASP A 235 16.27 6.48 2.25
C ASP A 235 15.16 6.45 1.18
N HIS A 236 14.83 5.24 0.71
CA HIS A 236 13.85 5.01 -0.33
C HIS A 236 12.95 3.83 0.04
N PHE A 237 11.71 3.86 -0.43
CA PHE A 237 10.80 2.73 -0.29
C PHE A 237 9.75 2.65 -1.39
N SER A 238 9.16 1.47 -1.54
CA SER A 238 7.95 1.27 -2.35
C SER A 238 6.99 0.28 -1.71
N LEU A 239 5.70 0.49 -1.96
CA LEU A 239 4.63 -0.44 -1.60
C LEU A 239 4.07 -1.06 -2.89
N VAL A 240 4.47 -2.28 -3.22
CA VAL A 240 4.35 -2.81 -4.60
C VAL A 240 3.54 -4.10 -4.67
N CYS A 241 2.59 -4.14 -5.60
CA CYS A 241 2.05 -5.39 -6.16
C CYS A 241 2.47 -5.55 -7.63
N LYS A 242 2.08 -6.64 -8.31
CA LYS A 242 2.48 -6.94 -9.71
C LYS A 242 2.61 -5.70 -10.60
N ASP A 243 1.50 -4.98 -10.78
CA ASP A 243 1.45 -3.81 -11.69
C ASP A 243 1.36 -2.48 -10.92
N ASN A 244 1.46 -2.53 -9.59
CA ASN A 244 1.28 -1.40 -8.69
C ASN A 244 0.00 -0.56 -8.89
N MET A 245 -1.07 -1.17 -9.41
CA MET A 245 -2.37 -0.52 -9.62
C MET A 245 -3.24 -0.50 -8.36
N ASP A 246 -3.91 -1.62 -8.05
CA ASP A 246 -4.98 -1.60 -7.03
C ASP A 246 -4.45 -1.62 -5.59
N ARG A 247 -3.76 -2.69 -5.21
CA ARG A 247 -3.22 -2.87 -3.84
C ARG A 247 -2.14 -1.83 -3.56
N GLY A 248 -1.30 -1.58 -4.56
CA GLY A 248 -0.27 -0.55 -4.56
C GLY A 248 -0.86 0.85 -4.38
N GLY A 249 -1.75 1.27 -5.28
CA GLY A 249 -2.42 2.57 -5.19
C GLY A 249 -3.14 2.77 -3.86
N MET A 250 -3.94 1.78 -3.42
CA MET A 250 -4.62 1.79 -2.11
C MET A 250 -3.63 2.01 -0.95
N MET A 251 -2.56 1.22 -0.86
CA MET A 251 -1.61 1.33 0.25
C MET A 251 -0.77 2.61 0.19
N ASN A 252 -0.35 3.07 -0.99
CA ASN A 252 0.41 4.31 -1.13
C ASN A 252 -0.46 5.53 -0.78
N ALA A 253 -1.71 5.57 -1.24
CA ALA A 253 -2.68 6.60 -0.89
C ALA A 253 -2.95 6.64 0.63
N LEU A 254 -3.22 5.49 1.24
CA LEU A 254 -3.47 5.40 2.68
C LEU A 254 -2.25 5.82 3.50
N PHE A 255 -1.05 5.38 3.10
CA PHE A 255 0.18 5.70 3.79
C PHE A 255 0.60 7.16 3.61
N TYR A 256 0.32 7.77 2.45
CA TYR A 256 0.51 9.20 2.22
C TYR A 256 -0.31 10.05 3.21
N VAL A 257 -1.61 9.77 3.35
CA VAL A 257 -2.47 10.46 4.32
C VAL A 257 -2.01 10.20 5.76
N TYR A 258 -1.62 8.96 6.08
CA TYR A 258 -1.02 8.64 7.38
C TYR A 258 0.20 9.51 7.69
N LEU A 259 1.10 9.72 6.72
CA LEU A 259 2.30 10.54 6.89
C LEU A 259 1.97 12.04 7.04
N LEU A 260 1.01 12.55 6.27
CA LEU A 260 0.53 13.93 6.40
C LEU A 260 -0.05 14.19 7.78
N LEU A 261 -0.86 13.25 8.29
CA LEU A 261 -1.47 13.36 9.61
C LEU A 261 -0.47 13.29 10.77
N LYS A 262 0.80 12.87 10.54
CA LYS A 262 1.85 12.95 11.57
C LYS A 262 2.36 14.36 11.82
N ASN A 263 2.28 15.21 10.81
CA ASN A 263 2.80 16.58 10.87
C ASN A 263 1.69 17.64 10.95
N GLN A 264 0.53 17.33 10.37
CA GLN A 264 -0.58 18.26 10.19
C GLN A 264 -1.88 17.59 10.64
N ARG A 265 -2.85 18.36 11.13
CA ARG A 265 -4.16 17.79 11.53
C ARG A 265 -5.15 17.69 10.38
N GLU A 266 -4.96 18.48 9.34
CA GLU A 266 -5.90 18.59 8.21
C GLU A 266 -5.16 18.53 6.87
N LEU A 267 -5.87 18.06 5.84
CA LEU A 267 -5.34 18.00 4.48
C LEU A 267 -5.63 19.31 3.72
N THR A 268 -4.61 19.88 3.12
CA THR A 268 -4.78 21.03 2.20
C THR A 268 -5.51 20.60 0.91
N PRO A 269 -6.17 21.53 0.19
CA PRO A 269 -6.82 21.22 -1.09
C PRO A 269 -5.90 20.54 -2.11
N HIS A 270 -4.62 20.93 -2.17
CA HIS A 270 -3.65 20.30 -3.04
C HIS A 270 -3.32 18.86 -2.62
N GLN A 271 -3.15 18.59 -1.32
CA GLN A 271 -2.91 17.23 -0.82
C GLN A 271 -4.11 16.30 -1.06
N ARG A 272 -5.32 16.84 -0.98
CA ARG A 272 -6.56 16.13 -1.32
C ARG A 272 -6.62 15.76 -2.81
N LEU A 273 -6.17 16.65 -3.69
CA LEU A 273 -6.01 16.33 -5.11
C LEU A 273 -4.92 15.27 -5.34
N ASP A 274 -3.79 15.37 -4.65
CA ASP A 274 -2.71 14.38 -4.73
C ASP A 274 -3.20 12.96 -4.32
N LEU A 275 -4.13 12.88 -3.34
CA LEU A 275 -4.78 11.63 -2.98
C LEU A 275 -5.58 11.02 -4.15
N VAL A 276 -6.32 11.84 -4.91
CA VAL A 276 -7.02 11.39 -6.13
C VAL A 276 -6.00 10.82 -7.13
N PHE A 277 -4.87 11.50 -7.33
CA PHE A 277 -3.79 11.03 -8.20
C PHE A 277 -3.25 9.65 -7.76
N LEU A 278 -2.93 9.48 -6.48
CA LEU A 278 -2.40 8.22 -5.95
C LEU A 278 -3.37 7.03 -6.11
N VAL A 279 -4.68 7.29 -6.06
CA VAL A 279 -5.71 6.24 -6.10
C VAL A 279 -6.05 5.83 -7.52
N PHE A 280 -6.31 6.78 -8.41
CA PHE A 280 -6.94 6.49 -9.71
C PHE A 280 -5.94 6.38 -10.85
N VAL A 281 -4.94 7.27 -10.88
CA VAL A 281 -4.01 7.37 -12.02
C VAL A 281 -3.26 6.07 -12.29
N PRO A 282 -2.76 5.30 -11.30
CA PRO A 282 -2.08 4.04 -11.59
C PRO A 282 -2.94 3.04 -12.38
N ALA A 283 -4.22 2.89 -12.04
CA ALA A 283 -5.11 1.95 -12.72
C ALA A 283 -5.57 2.47 -14.09
N LEU A 284 -5.77 3.79 -14.21
CA LEU A 284 -6.13 4.44 -15.46
C LEU A 284 -5.00 4.37 -16.49
N LEU A 285 -3.75 4.68 -16.10
CA LEU A 285 -2.59 4.62 -16.98
C LEU A 285 -2.28 3.19 -17.44
N VAL A 286 -2.29 2.23 -16.51
CA VAL A 286 -1.79 0.88 -16.80
C VAL A 286 -2.85 -0.02 -17.45
N SER A 287 -4.13 0.20 -17.15
CA SER A 287 -5.19 -0.71 -17.62
C SER A 287 -6.49 -0.03 -17.98
N ASN A 288 -6.49 1.30 -18.11
CA ASN A 288 -7.65 2.07 -18.55
C ASN A 288 -8.94 1.74 -17.76
N ARG A 289 -8.78 1.54 -16.45
CA ARG A 289 -9.88 1.21 -15.53
C ARG A 289 -9.68 1.90 -14.20
N THR A 290 -10.75 1.94 -13.41
CA THR A 290 -10.65 2.34 -12.00
C THR A 290 -9.96 1.28 -11.15
N ILE A 291 -9.51 1.70 -9.97
CA ILE A 291 -9.15 0.80 -8.89
C ILE A 291 -10.33 -0.13 -8.58
N ARG A 292 -10.06 -1.43 -8.38
CA ARG A 292 -11.13 -2.40 -8.09
C ARG A 292 -11.84 -2.03 -6.80
N GLU A 293 -13.16 -2.10 -6.87
CA GLU A 293 -14.11 -1.74 -5.81
C GLU A 293 -13.70 -2.25 -4.41
N THR A 294 -13.34 -3.54 -4.30
CA THR A 294 -12.95 -4.14 -3.01
C THR A 294 -11.78 -3.42 -2.31
N TYR A 295 -10.83 -2.85 -3.06
CA TYR A 295 -9.70 -2.10 -2.49
C TYR A 295 -10.08 -0.65 -2.24
N PHE A 296 -10.92 -0.07 -3.11
CA PHE A 296 -11.44 1.28 -2.93
C PHE A 296 -12.25 1.42 -1.62
N TRP A 297 -13.22 0.54 -1.35
CA TRP A 297 -14.00 0.59 -0.10
C TRP A 297 -13.12 0.44 1.14
N ARG A 298 -12.07 -0.38 1.08
CA ARG A 298 -11.13 -0.52 2.20
C ARG A 298 -10.33 0.75 2.44
N LEU A 299 -9.84 1.38 1.37
CA LEU A 299 -9.18 2.68 1.45
C LEU A 299 -10.11 3.68 2.11
N ARG A 300 -11.33 3.77 1.60
CA ARG A 300 -12.36 4.70 2.06
C ARG A 300 -12.60 4.59 3.56
N GLU A 301 -12.92 3.40 4.05
CA GLU A 301 -13.19 3.18 5.47
C GLU A 301 -11.95 3.40 6.34
N ALA A 302 -10.76 3.06 5.85
CA ALA A 302 -9.51 3.32 6.57
C ALA A 302 -9.21 4.83 6.66
N LEU A 303 -9.43 5.59 5.59
CA LEU A 303 -9.29 7.04 5.57
C LEU A 303 -10.28 7.71 6.52
N ARG A 304 -11.55 7.27 6.55
CA ARG A 304 -12.53 7.80 7.52
C ARG A 304 -12.06 7.64 8.95
N LEU A 305 -11.55 6.46 9.30
CA LEU A 305 -11.03 6.21 10.64
C LEU A 305 -9.78 7.04 10.93
N LEU A 306 -8.84 7.15 10.00
CA LEU A 306 -7.64 7.97 10.16
C LEU A 306 -7.96 9.45 10.34
N LEU A 307 -8.81 10.03 9.48
CA LEU A 307 -9.17 11.44 9.54
C LEU A 307 -9.98 11.75 10.82
N ARG A 308 -10.85 10.83 11.26
CA ARG A 308 -11.65 11.02 12.47
C ARG A 308 -10.87 10.84 13.78
N LYS A 309 -10.01 9.81 13.86
CA LYS A 309 -9.31 9.45 15.10
C LYS A 309 -7.86 9.98 15.14
N GLY A 310 -7.37 10.56 14.04
CA GLY A 310 -5.96 10.88 13.87
C GLY A 310 -5.08 9.64 13.86
N ILE A 311 -3.78 9.85 14.00
CA ILE A 311 -2.79 8.78 14.11
C ILE A 311 -2.46 8.45 15.57
N PRO A 312 -2.06 7.20 15.86
CA PRO A 312 -1.37 6.89 17.11
C PRO A 312 -0.03 7.62 17.22
N GLN A 313 0.39 7.96 18.44
CA GLN A 313 1.69 8.58 18.71
C GLN A 313 2.85 7.58 18.51
N GLY A 314 4.00 8.07 18.02
CA GLY A 314 5.24 7.30 17.82
C GLY A 314 5.65 7.09 16.35
N GLY A 315 6.70 6.29 16.12
CA GLY A 315 7.23 5.95 14.78
C GLY A 315 8.06 7.07 14.13
N LEU A 316 8.09 7.11 12.79
CA LEU A 316 8.81 8.13 12.02
C LEU A 316 8.37 9.54 12.42
N GLN A 317 9.36 10.41 12.64
CA GLN A 317 9.15 11.83 12.93
C GLN A 317 9.27 12.64 11.64
N VAL A 318 8.12 12.89 10.99
CA VAL A 318 8.03 13.54 9.67
C VAL A 318 7.73 15.03 9.86
N GLN A 319 8.53 15.91 9.26
CA GLN A 319 8.37 17.36 9.30
C GLN A 319 7.62 17.92 8.08
N ALA A 320 7.73 17.26 6.93
CA ALA A 320 7.03 17.66 5.73
C ALA A 320 6.88 16.45 4.80
N VAL A 321 5.79 16.44 4.02
CA VAL A 321 5.60 15.50 2.92
C VAL A 321 5.31 16.32 1.67
N THR A 322 6.10 16.11 0.63
CA THR A 322 6.02 16.85 -0.63
C THR A 322 5.82 15.86 -1.76
N MET A 323 4.71 15.98 -2.47
CA MET A 323 4.48 15.23 -3.70
C MET A 323 5.48 15.68 -4.76
N LYS A 324 6.10 14.71 -5.44
CA LYS A 324 7.01 14.98 -6.54
C LYS A 324 6.17 15.23 -7.78
N ARG A 325 5.98 16.51 -8.09
CA ARG A 325 5.51 16.97 -9.38
C ARG A 325 6.77 17.17 -10.19
N ASP A 326 7.10 16.21 -11.05
CA ASP A 326 8.18 16.44 -12.00
C ASP A 326 7.71 17.62 -12.87
N ASN A 327 8.36 18.78 -12.71
CA ASN A 327 8.12 19.98 -13.52
C ASN A 327 8.71 19.79 -14.93
N GLY A 328 8.43 18.63 -15.54
CA GLY A 328 8.88 18.26 -16.88
C GLY A 328 8.32 19.20 -17.93
#